data_AF-A0AAD9KL23-F1
#
_entry.id   AF-A0AAD9KL23-F1
#
_cell.length_a   1.000
_cell.length_b   1.000
_cell.length_c   1.000
_cell.angle_alpha   90.00
_cell.angle_beta   90.00
_cell.angle_gamma   90.00
#
_symmetry.space_group_name_H-M   'P 1'
#
loop_
_entity.id
_entity.type
_entity.pdbx_description
1 polymer ?
#
loop_
_entity_poly.entity_id
_entity_poly.type
_entity_poly.pdbx_seq_one_letter_code
_entity_poly.pdbx_strand_id
1 'polypeptide(L)'
;MQWKMANVIPLPKTSPLVSIEKDIRPISLTTIAAKVFESIIMKWVDETIEGEIDAKQFGGISGTSTTDVLVELVHMWYKATDKLNSYVRVVMLDFSKAFDLINHHLLLDKLQSYGLPAHILGWMATFLLDRAQRVKIRNEYSHSGHPNGGVP
;
A
#
# COMPACT_ATOMS: atom_id res chain seq x y z
N MET A 1 9.83 19.04 -15.06
CA MET A 1 9.57 18.15 -13.90
C MET A 1 8.16 17.56 -13.95
N GLN A 2 7.80 16.83 -15.02
CA GLN A 2 6.43 16.30 -15.20
C GLN A 2 6.18 15.01 -14.41
N TRP A 3 7.23 14.36 -13.92
CA TRP A 3 7.19 13.02 -13.32
C TRP A 3 6.79 12.99 -11.84
N LYS A 4 6.99 14.10 -11.12
CA LYS A 4 6.59 14.27 -9.70
C LYS A 4 5.17 14.83 -9.53
N MET A 5 4.44 15.05 -10.62
CA MET A 5 3.04 15.47 -10.60
C MET A 5 2.15 14.26 -10.83
N ALA A 6 1.11 14.09 -10.01
CA ALA A 6 0.11 13.04 -10.18
C ALA A 6 -1.30 13.62 -10.34
N ASN A 7 -2.13 12.94 -11.13
CA ASN A 7 -3.55 13.28 -11.26
C ASN A 7 -4.37 12.33 -10.39
N VAL A 8 -5.07 12.85 -9.40
CA VAL A 8 -5.94 12.10 -8.50
C VAL A 8 -7.33 12.01 -9.12
N ILE A 9 -7.78 10.79 -9.39
CA ILE A 9 -9.14 10.50 -9.84
C ILE A 9 -9.95 9.99 -8.64
N PRO A 10 -11.04 10.69 -8.26
CA PRO A 10 -11.94 10.21 -7.23
C PRO A 10 -12.82 9.08 -7.80
N LEU A 11 -12.73 7.88 -7.22
CA LEU A 11 -13.59 6.75 -7.57
C LEU A 11 -14.59 6.44 -6.46
N PRO A 12 -15.88 6.23 -6.78
CA PRO A 12 -16.86 5.81 -5.79
C PRO A 12 -16.62 4.34 -5.37
N LYS A 13 -16.64 4.08 -4.06
CA LYS A 13 -16.62 2.73 -3.47
C LYS A 13 -18.00 2.09 -3.48
N THR A 14 -19.04 2.89 -3.35
CA THR A 14 -20.44 2.47 -3.26
C THR A 14 -21.32 3.35 -4.15
N SER A 15 -22.48 2.83 -4.51
CA SER A 15 -23.51 3.58 -5.24
C SER A 15 -24.88 3.25 -4.63
N PRO A 16 -25.65 4.25 -4.15
CA PRO A 16 -25.37 5.70 -4.17
C PRO A 16 -24.31 6.14 -3.13
N LEU A 17 -23.69 7.31 -3.37
CA LEU A 17 -22.74 7.92 -2.43
C LEU A 17 -23.47 8.47 -1.21
N VAL A 18 -23.02 8.12 0.00
CA VAL A 18 -23.60 8.61 1.26
C VAL A 18 -22.66 9.65 1.90
N SER A 19 -21.34 9.44 1.83
CA SER A 19 -20.32 10.34 2.36
C SER A 19 -19.12 10.47 1.43
N ILE A 20 -18.79 11.69 1.02
CA ILE A 20 -17.63 12.00 0.15
C ILE A 20 -16.31 11.50 0.77
N GLU A 21 -16.15 11.64 2.08
CA GLU A 21 -14.88 11.28 2.75
C GLU A 21 -14.66 9.77 2.88
N LYS A 22 -15.76 9.00 3.02
CA LYS A 22 -15.69 7.55 3.26
C LYS A 22 -15.84 6.74 1.98
N ASP A 23 -16.74 7.19 1.11
CA ASP A 23 -17.20 6.44 -0.05
C ASP A 23 -16.42 6.78 -1.32
N ILE A 24 -15.43 7.67 -1.25
CA ILE A 24 -14.53 7.96 -2.37
C ILE A 24 -13.15 7.38 -2.07
N ARG A 25 -12.59 6.69 -3.06
CA ARG A 25 -11.19 6.29 -3.11
C ARG A 25 -10.44 7.22 -4.05
N PRO A 26 -9.53 8.07 -3.57
CA PRO A 26 -8.62 8.79 -4.44
C PRO A 26 -7.65 7.79 -5.07
N ILE A 27 -7.58 7.73 -6.39
CA ILE A 27 -6.55 6.98 -7.11
C ILE A 27 -5.62 7.97 -7.77
N SER A 28 -4.37 7.96 -7.35
CA SER A 28 -3.35 8.79 -7.97
C SER A 28 -2.77 8.11 -9.20
N LEU A 29 -2.78 8.84 -10.32
CA LEU A 29 -2.21 8.38 -11.58
C LEU A 29 -0.85 9.04 -11.79
N THR A 30 0.18 8.24 -11.55
CA THR A 30 1.57 8.55 -11.92
C THR A 30 1.78 8.42 -13.43
N THR A 31 2.85 9.05 -13.93
CA THR A 31 3.22 8.96 -15.36
C THR A 31 3.57 7.53 -15.76
N ILE A 32 3.35 7.17 -17.03
CA ILE A 32 3.70 5.83 -17.56
C ILE A 32 5.16 5.50 -17.28
N ALA A 33 6.06 6.47 -17.48
CA ALA A 33 7.47 6.25 -17.24
C ALA A 33 7.75 5.95 -15.75
N ALA A 34 7.12 6.69 -14.82
CA ALA A 34 7.24 6.41 -13.39
C ALA A 34 6.78 4.98 -13.03
N LYS A 35 5.66 4.50 -13.61
CA LYS A 35 5.17 3.13 -13.42
C LYS A 35 6.12 2.05 -13.95
N VAL A 36 6.79 2.31 -15.07
CA VAL A 36 7.80 1.39 -15.63
C VAL A 36 9.03 1.31 -14.73
N PHE A 37 9.50 2.45 -14.21
CA PHE A 37 10.62 2.45 -13.27
C PHE A 37 10.25 1.78 -11.94
N GLU A 38 9.05 2.05 -11.42
CA GLU A 38 8.50 1.39 -10.24
C GLU A 38 8.50 -0.14 -10.41
N SER A 39 7.98 -0.66 -11.53
CA SER A 39 7.93 -2.11 -11.74
C SER A 39 9.31 -2.77 -11.86
N ILE A 40 10.31 -2.05 -12.37
CA ILE A 40 11.70 -2.53 -12.39
C ILE A 40 12.26 -2.56 -10.97
N ILE A 41 12.15 -1.45 -10.24
CA ILE A 41 12.74 -1.29 -8.91
C ILE A 41 12.08 -2.25 -7.91
N MET A 42 10.77 -2.46 -7.99
CA MET A 42 10.04 -3.34 -7.07
C MET A 42 10.57 -4.77 -7.08
N LYS A 43 11.07 -5.28 -8.21
CA LYS A 43 11.71 -6.61 -8.24
C LYS A 43 12.91 -6.72 -7.30
N TRP A 44 13.77 -5.69 -7.29
CA TRP A 44 14.95 -5.63 -6.43
C TRP A 44 14.54 -5.48 -4.96
N VAL A 45 13.50 -4.68 -4.71
CA VAL A 45 12.95 -4.50 -3.36
C VAL A 45 12.44 -5.84 -2.83
N ASP A 46 11.59 -6.53 -3.60
CA ASP A 46 10.99 -7.81 -3.23
C ASP A 46 12.06 -8.86 -2.91
N GLU A 47 13.07 -9.01 -3.77
CA GLU A 47 14.19 -9.93 -3.55
C GLU A 47 15.00 -9.59 -2.28
N THR A 48 15.15 -8.31 -1.96
CA THR A 48 15.91 -7.88 -0.78
C THR A 48 15.15 -8.13 0.52
N ILE A 49 13.83 -7.92 0.52
CA ILE A 49 13.00 -7.99 1.73
C ILE A 49 12.35 -9.35 1.96
N GLU A 50 12.45 -10.29 1.02
CA GLU A 50 11.78 -11.60 1.08
C GLU A 50 12.05 -12.34 2.41
N GLY A 51 13.29 -12.29 2.92
CA GLY A 51 13.66 -12.92 4.18
C GLY A 51 13.21 -12.18 5.45
N GLU A 52 12.76 -10.93 5.32
CA GLU A 52 12.33 -10.07 6.43
C GLU A 52 10.80 -10.07 6.62
N ILE A 53 10.06 -10.63 5.65
CA ILE A 53 8.60 -10.70 5.67
C ILE A 53 8.16 -11.91 6.52
N ASP A 54 7.15 -11.71 7.37
CA ASP A 54 6.56 -12.78 8.17
C ASP A 54 5.97 -13.87 7.25
N ALA A 55 6.27 -15.14 7.51
CA ALA A 55 5.76 -16.28 6.74
C ALA A 55 4.22 -16.38 6.74
N LYS A 56 3.52 -15.70 7.66
CA LYS A 56 2.06 -15.57 7.73
C LYS A 56 1.53 -14.29 7.08
N GLN A 57 2.36 -13.53 6.38
CA GLN A 57 1.93 -12.43 5.53
C GLN A 57 1.47 -12.99 4.18
N PHE A 58 0.20 -12.81 3.87
CA PHE A 58 -0.37 -13.24 2.59
C PHE A 58 -0.74 -12.07 1.68
N GLY A 59 -0.89 -10.86 2.25
CA GLY A 59 -1.24 -9.67 1.49
C GLY A 59 -0.02 -9.08 0.78
N GLY A 60 -0.13 -8.85 -0.53
CA GLY A 60 0.94 -8.24 -1.32
C GLY A 60 2.12 -9.16 -1.61
N ILE A 61 2.01 -10.46 -1.33
CA ILE A 61 3.03 -11.47 -1.62
C ILE A 61 2.67 -12.20 -2.92
N SER A 62 3.68 -12.46 -3.74
CA SER A 62 3.48 -13.21 -4.99
C SER A 62 3.12 -14.67 -4.68
N GLY A 63 2.12 -15.22 -5.37
CA GLY A 63 1.71 -16.61 -5.22
C GLY A 63 0.81 -16.92 -4.03
N THR A 64 0.39 -15.90 -3.25
CA THR A 64 -0.59 -16.04 -2.17
C THR A 64 -1.93 -15.41 -2.54
N SER A 65 -3.00 -15.83 -1.85
CA SER A 65 -4.36 -15.34 -2.04
C SER A 65 -5.09 -15.17 -0.71
N THR A 66 -6.24 -14.49 -0.75
CA THR A 66 -7.14 -14.39 0.40
C THR A 66 -7.70 -15.75 0.83
N THR A 67 -7.73 -16.73 -0.08
CA THR A 67 -8.17 -18.09 0.22
C THR A 67 -7.14 -18.80 1.10
N ASP A 68 -5.84 -18.60 0.85
CA ASP A 68 -4.77 -19.21 1.65
C ASP A 68 -4.83 -18.71 3.09
N VAL A 69 -5.09 -17.40 3.28
CA VAL A 69 -5.35 -16.82 4.62
C VAL A 69 -6.49 -17.55 5.31
N LEU A 70 -7.61 -17.72 4.61
CA LEU A 70 -8.81 -18.34 5.18
C LEU A 70 -8.54 -19.80 5.56
N VAL A 71 -7.86 -20.54 4.71
CA VAL A 71 -7.48 -21.95 4.97
C VAL A 71 -6.59 -22.04 6.20
N GLU A 72 -5.55 -21.20 6.30
CA GLU A 72 -4.64 -21.18 7.44
C GLU A 72 -5.36 -20.81 8.75
N LEU A 73 -6.20 -19.77 8.73
CA LEU A 73 -7.00 -19.35 9.90
C LEU A 73 -7.92 -20.48 10.37
N VAL A 74 -8.67 -21.08 9.45
CA VAL A 74 -9.61 -22.16 9.75
C VAL A 74 -8.87 -23.38 10.29
N HIS A 75 -7.73 -23.75 9.69
CA HIS A 75 -6.88 -24.83 10.19
C HIS A 75 -6.39 -24.56 11.61
N MET A 76 -5.86 -23.36 11.88
CA MET A 76 -5.42 -22.96 13.22
C MET A 76 -6.56 -23.02 14.24
N TRP A 77 -7.76 -22.56 13.86
CA TRP A 77 -8.92 -22.57 14.76
C TRP A 77 -9.37 -23.98 15.07
N TYR A 78 -9.53 -24.85 14.07
CA TYR A 78 -9.91 -26.24 14.29
C TYR A 78 -8.93 -26.96 15.21
N LYS A 79 -7.62 -26.80 14.96
CA LYS A 79 -6.57 -27.39 15.79
C LYS A 79 -6.59 -26.88 17.23
N ALA A 80 -6.89 -25.59 17.43
CA ALA A 80 -7.02 -25.02 18.76
C ALA A 80 -8.27 -25.50 19.50
N THR A 81 -9.34 -25.83 18.77
CA THR A 81 -10.61 -26.32 19.34
C THR A 81 -10.70 -27.83 19.51
N ASP A 82 -9.68 -28.59 19.09
CA ASP A 82 -9.66 -30.06 19.15
C ASP A 82 -9.44 -30.64 20.57
N LYS A 83 -9.72 -29.84 21.61
CA LYS A 83 -9.59 -30.22 23.02
C LYS A 83 -10.88 -29.92 23.77
N LEU A 84 -11.19 -30.74 24.78
CA LEU A 84 -12.36 -30.53 25.61
C LEU A 84 -12.32 -29.14 26.27
N ASN A 85 -13.45 -28.44 26.24
CA ASN A 85 -13.62 -27.12 26.86
C ASN A 85 -12.65 -26.03 26.34
N SER A 86 -12.29 -26.10 25.06
CA SER A 86 -11.47 -25.08 24.38
C SER A 86 -12.32 -24.13 23.53
N TYR A 87 -11.83 -22.91 23.31
CA TYR A 87 -12.47 -21.92 22.44
C TYR A 87 -11.40 -21.01 21.82
N VAL A 88 -11.74 -20.39 20.69
CA VAL A 88 -10.88 -19.41 20.01
C VAL A 88 -11.50 -18.03 20.12
N ARG A 89 -10.67 -17.01 20.35
CA ARG A 89 -11.05 -15.60 20.25
C ARG A 89 -10.20 -14.95 19.16
N VAL A 90 -10.83 -14.19 18.29
CA VAL A 90 -10.18 -13.51 17.17
C VAL A 90 -10.29 -12.02 17.37
N VAL A 91 -9.16 -11.32 17.23
CA VAL A 91 -9.11 -9.86 17.19
C VAL A 91 -8.74 -9.48 15.76
N MET A 92 -9.62 -8.74 15.09
CA MET A 92 -9.39 -8.22 13.75
C MET A 92 -9.04 -6.73 13.87
N LEU A 93 -7.94 -6.34 13.25
CA LEU A 93 -7.46 -4.96 13.23
C LEU A 93 -7.47 -4.46 11.78
N ASP A 94 -7.97 -3.25 11.58
CA ASP A 94 -7.95 -2.58 10.29
C ASP A 94 -7.37 -1.16 10.45
N PHE A 95 -6.40 -0.84 9.60
CA PHE A 95 -5.73 0.46 9.64
C PHE A 95 -6.52 1.48 8.82
N SER A 96 -7.00 2.53 9.50
CA SER A 96 -7.67 3.64 8.83
C SER A 96 -6.72 4.35 7.86
N LYS A 97 -7.12 4.48 6.60
CA LYS A 97 -6.37 5.22 5.56
C LYS A 97 -4.90 4.81 5.45
N ALA A 98 -4.60 3.52 5.59
CA ALA A 98 -3.23 3.00 5.65
C ALA A 98 -2.31 3.53 4.53
N PHE A 99 -2.80 3.58 3.29
CA PHE A 99 -2.03 4.06 2.15
C PHE A 99 -1.90 5.59 2.09
N ASP A 100 -2.79 6.35 2.72
CA ASP A 100 -2.75 7.82 2.70
C ASP A 100 -1.86 8.38 3.84
N LEU A 101 -1.58 7.55 4.86
CA LEU A 101 -0.89 7.97 6.09
C LEU A 101 0.55 7.46 6.22
N ILE A 102 1.11 6.89 5.15
CA ILE A 102 2.49 6.39 5.16
C ILE A 102 3.46 7.56 5.35
N ASN A 103 4.25 7.50 6.43
CA ASN A 103 5.36 8.43 6.64
C ASN A 103 6.56 8.00 5.78
N HIS A 104 6.97 8.84 4.84
CA HIS A 104 8.04 8.51 3.88
C HIS A 104 9.40 8.33 4.55
N HIS A 105 9.74 9.13 5.56
CA HIS A 105 11.02 8.99 6.26
C HIS A 105 11.10 7.66 7.01
N LEU A 106 10.04 7.33 7.78
CA LEU A 106 9.98 6.05 8.48
C LEU A 106 10.04 4.85 7.53
N LEU A 107 9.36 4.95 6.38
CA LEU A 107 9.42 3.92 5.34
C LEU A 107 10.84 3.75 4.80
N LEU A 108 11.53 4.85 4.46
CA LEU A 108 12.89 4.82 3.93
C LEU A 108 13.89 4.27 4.96
N ASP A 109 13.77 4.68 6.23
CA ASP A 109 14.61 4.17 7.33
C ASP A 109 14.40 2.65 7.52
N LYS A 110 13.14 2.20 7.43
CA LYS A 110 12.82 0.77 7.55
C LYS A 110 13.40 -0.04 6.40
N LEU A 111 13.27 0.46 5.17
CA LEU A 111 13.85 -0.18 3.99
C LEU A 111 15.38 -0.20 4.04
N GLN A 112 15.99 0.86 4.56
CA GLN A 112 17.42 0.87 4.82
C GLN A 112 17.83 -0.20 5.84
N SER A 113 17.02 -0.41 6.89
CA SER A 113 17.29 -1.46 7.88
C SER A 113 17.21 -2.88 7.32
N TYR A 114 16.47 -3.09 6.23
CA TYR A 114 16.42 -4.35 5.48
C TYR A 114 17.58 -4.51 4.48
N GLY A 115 18.51 -3.57 4.42
CA GLY A 115 19.71 -3.68 3.59
C GLY A 115 19.53 -3.24 2.14
N LEU A 116 18.49 -2.48 1.81
CA LEU A 116 18.33 -1.95 0.45
C LEU A 116 19.53 -1.07 0.05
N PRO A 117 20.05 -1.20 -1.17
CA PRO A 117 21.16 -0.38 -1.64
C PRO A 117 20.82 1.12 -1.63
N ALA A 118 21.80 1.96 -1.29
CA ALA A 118 21.62 3.41 -1.18
C ALA A 118 21.08 4.07 -2.46
N HIS A 119 21.42 3.55 -3.64
CA HIS A 119 20.90 4.07 -4.91
C HIS A 119 19.41 3.76 -5.12
N ILE A 120 18.93 2.60 -4.67
CA ILE A 120 17.51 2.24 -4.68
C ILE A 120 16.75 3.13 -3.69
N LEU A 121 17.27 3.28 -2.47
CA LEU A 121 16.69 4.18 -1.46
C LEU A 121 16.64 5.64 -1.95
N GLY A 122 17.70 6.12 -2.61
CA GLY A 122 17.73 7.46 -3.19
C GLY A 122 16.68 7.66 -4.29
N TRP A 123 16.46 6.63 -5.12
CA TRP A 123 15.39 6.65 -6.11
C TRP A 123 14.00 6.66 -5.44
N MET A 124 13.77 5.79 -4.44
CA MET A 124 12.51 5.73 -3.70
C MET A 124 12.22 7.05 -2.98
N ALA A 125 13.23 7.66 -2.35
CA ALA A 125 13.12 8.98 -1.75
C ALA A 125 12.70 10.02 -2.79
N THR A 126 13.33 10.01 -3.97
CA THR A 126 12.97 10.92 -5.07
C THR A 126 11.56 10.66 -5.61
N PHE A 127 11.13 9.40 -5.64
CA PHE A 127 9.82 8.98 -6.10
C PHE A 127 8.71 9.42 -5.14
N LEU A 128 8.92 9.30 -3.82
CA LEU A 128 7.94 9.55 -2.77
C LEU A 128 7.89 11.02 -2.32
N LEU A 129 9.04 11.67 -2.16
CA LEU A 129 9.14 13.01 -1.56
C LEU A 129 8.93 14.15 -2.58
N ASP A 130 8.48 15.29 -2.08
CA ASP A 130 8.24 16.54 -2.82
C ASP A 130 7.36 16.37 -4.05
N ARG A 131 6.32 15.53 -3.92
CA ARG A 131 5.33 15.35 -4.97
C ARG A 131 4.30 16.47 -4.95
N ALA A 132 3.72 16.72 -6.12
CA ALA A 132 2.53 17.53 -6.27
C ALA A 132 1.41 16.66 -6.81
N GLN A 133 0.20 16.87 -6.34
CA GLN A 133 -0.99 16.18 -6.84
C GLN A 133 -2.11 17.17 -7.11
N ARG A 134 -2.97 16.84 -8.06
CA ARG A 134 -4.19 17.61 -8.34
C ARG A 134 -5.34 16.68 -8.64
N VAL A 135 -6.54 17.05 -8.24
CA VAL A 135 -7.75 16.29 -8.54
C VAL A 135 -8.14 16.54 -10.00
N LYS A 136 -8.42 15.48 -10.74
CA LYS A 136 -8.95 15.53 -12.10
C LYS A 136 -10.37 14.99 -12.12
N ILE A 137 -11.32 15.80 -12.58
CA ILE A 137 -12.70 15.38 -12.83
C ILE A 137 -13.02 15.70 -14.30
N ARG A 138 -13.21 14.66 -15.12
CA ARG A 138 -13.37 14.79 -16.57
C ARG A 138 -12.19 15.58 -17.17
N ASN A 139 -12.43 16.78 -17.69
CA ASN A 139 -11.42 17.66 -18.30
C ASN A 139 -10.98 18.81 -17.38
N GLU A 140 -11.54 18.88 -16.17
CA GLU A 140 -11.22 19.92 -15.18
C GLU A 140 -10.17 19.43 -14.19
N TYR A 141 -9.36 20.39 -13.72
CA TYR A 141 -8.27 20.15 -12.78
C TYR A 141 -8.40 21.11 -11.59
N SER A 142 -8.18 20.60 -10.38
CA SER A 142 -8.01 21.45 -9.20
C SER A 142 -6.66 22.17 -9.22
N HIS A 143 -6.49 23.10 -8.29
CA HIS A 143 -5.16 23.56 -7.91
C HIS A 143 -4.29 22.39 -7.45
N SER A 144 -2.97 22.52 -7.62
CA SER A 144 -2.01 21.53 -7.14
C SER A 144 -1.83 21.66 -5.64
N GLY A 145 -1.79 20.53 -4.94
CA GLY A 145 -1.47 20.42 -3.53
C GLY A 145 -0.27 19.50 -3.31
N HIS A 146 0.36 19.63 -2.15
CA HIS A 146 1.48 18.80 -1.72
C HIS A 146 1.00 17.84 -0.62
N PRO A 147 0.99 16.52 -0.87
CA PRO A 147 0.64 15.56 0.17
C PRO A 147 1.76 15.46 1.21
N ASN A 148 1.38 15.35 2.49
CA ASN A 148 2.33 15.22 3.60
C ASN A 148 2.73 13.76 3.89
N GLY A 149 2.23 12.82 3.11
CA GLY A 149 2.47 11.39 3.27
C GLY A 149 1.59 10.56 2.33
N GLY A 150 1.70 9.25 2.46
CA GLY A 150 0.93 8.28 1.68
C GLY A 150 1.58 7.88 0.36
N VAL A 151 0.90 7.02 -0.39
CA VAL A 151 1.39 6.55 -1.68
C VAL A 151 1.19 7.62 -2.78
N PRO A 152 2.13 7.71 -3.73
CA PRO A 152 2.07 8.61 -4.88
C PRO A 152 0.80 8.59 -5.70
#